data_AF-A0A4Q3KWA6-F1
#
_entry.id   AF-A0A4Q3KWA6-F1
#
_cell.length_a   1.000
_cell.length_b   1.000
_cell.length_c   1.000
_cell.angle_alpha   90.00
_cell.angle_beta   90.00
_cell.angle_gamma   90.00
#
_symmetry.space_group_name_H-M   'P 1'
#
loop_
_entity.id
_entity.type
_entity.pdbx_description
1 polymer ?
#
loop_
_entity_poly.entity_id
_entity_poly.type
_entity_poly.pdbx_seq_one_letter_code
_entity_poly.pdbx_strand_id
1 'polypeptide(L)'
;MLSRSTLALLQQAGESLFSAQQAMAQEVQIGSQSVVNAVANAPFSADADRAYAQLRTVARLSHELQAMEEQLRTAYQTASSMAQRDVQVLQALPLTRPATKAPRPHASQAEDALVKAPTKKRGAARTAATKAAARSGSGSSPAQQPPRLSTNDEKVLAYLESVLSRQSWTQITQAAVAQGAGIPNGSIAVALKRLQQMGLVAEGERGHYQLG
;
A
#
# COMPACT_ATOMS: atom_id res chain seq x y z
N MET A 1 6.63 -24.25 14.89
CA MET A 1 6.27 -24.02 13.48
C MET A 1 5.97 -22.55 13.31
N LEU A 2 6.90 -21.75 12.77
CA LEU A 2 6.62 -20.36 12.42
C LEU A 2 5.80 -20.36 11.12
N SER A 3 4.62 -19.73 11.13
CA SER A 3 3.75 -19.71 9.95
C SER A 3 4.29 -18.72 8.90
N ARG A 4 3.95 -18.94 7.62
CA ARG A 4 4.29 -18.00 6.53
C ARG A 4 3.80 -16.57 6.80
N SER A 5 2.70 -16.43 7.54
CA SER A 5 2.18 -15.14 7.99
C SER A 5 3.14 -14.42 8.95
N THR A 6 3.84 -15.13 9.83
CA THR A 6 4.81 -14.51 10.75
C THR A 6 6.03 -13.98 9.99
N LEU A 7 6.51 -14.71 8.98
CA LEU A 7 7.59 -14.25 8.10
C LEU A 7 7.17 -13.03 7.27
N ALA A 8 5.94 -13.01 6.75
CA ALA A 8 5.40 -11.88 6.02
C ALA A 8 5.28 -10.62 6.90
N LEU A 9 4.86 -10.78 8.16
CA LEU A 9 4.81 -9.67 9.12
C LEU A 9 6.21 -9.15 9.46
N LEU A 10 7.21 -10.03 9.61
CA LEU A 10 8.60 -9.61 9.80
C LEU A 10 9.12 -8.83 8.58
N GLN A 11 8.82 -9.30 7.37
CA GLN A 11 9.20 -8.59 6.15
C GLN A 11 8.56 -7.20 6.06
N GLN A 12 7.26 -7.10 6.37
CA GLN A 12 6.54 -5.83 6.41
C GLN A 12 7.11 -4.87 7.48
N ALA A 13 7.49 -5.40 8.64
CA ALA A 13 8.14 -4.60 9.68
C ALA A 13 9.48 -4.04 9.18
N GLY A 14 10.30 -4.85 8.49
CA GLY A 14 11.53 -4.39 7.84
C GLY A 14 11.31 -3.29 6.80
N GLU A 15 10.29 -3.42 5.96
CA GLU A 15 9.92 -2.40 4.97
C GLU A 15 9.51 -1.08 5.62
N SER A 16 8.70 -1.15 6.69
CA SER A 16 8.29 0.05 7.43
C SER A 16 9.47 0.74 8.10
N LEU A 17 10.41 -0.03 8.64
CA LEU A 17 11.60 0.50 9.30
C LEU A 17 12.56 1.16 8.29
N PHE A 18 12.73 0.55 7.11
CA PHE A 18 13.47 1.15 6.00
C PHE A 18 12.84 2.47 5.53
N SER A 19 11.51 2.52 5.41
CA SER A 19 10.80 3.75 5.05
C SER A 19 10.99 4.85 6.10
N ALA A 20 10.98 4.50 7.39
CA ALA A 20 11.25 5.44 8.47
C ALA A 20 12.70 5.95 8.45
N GLN A 21 13.68 5.09 8.14
CA GLN A 21 15.07 5.48 7.97
C GLN A 21 15.25 6.44 6.80
N GLN A 22 14.57 6.21 5.67
CA GLN A 22 14.61 7.12 4.53
C GLN A 22 14.01 8.49 4.87
N ALA A 23 12.91 8.53 5.60
CA ALA A 23 12.31 9.77 6.09
C ALA A 23 13.25 10.51 7.05
N MET A 24 13.92 9.81 7.97
CA MET A 24 14.90 10.45 8.85
C MET A 24 16.14 10.94 8.11
N ALA A 25 16.59 10.28 7.05
CA ALA A 25 17.68 10.80 6.22
C ALA A 25 17.33 12.16 5.59
N GLN A 26 16.07 12.36 5.18
CA GLN A 26 15.56 13.65 4.72
C GLN A 26 15.53 14.67 5.85
N GLU A 27 15.07 14.29 7.04
CA GLU A 27 15.04 15.16 8.22
C GLU A 27 16.46 15.60 8.64
N VAL A 28 17.44 14.68 8.61
CA VAL A 28 18.86 15.00 8.86
C VAL A 28 19.38 16.00 7.83
N GLN A 29 19.00 15.86 6.56
CA GLN A 29 19.43 16.78 5.51
C GLN A 29 18.85 18.19 5.74
N ILE A 30 17.55 18.28 6.08
CA ILE A 30 16.88 19.54 6.43
C ILE A 30 17.52 20.15 7.68
N GLY A 31 17.73 19.36 8.73
CA GLY A 31 18.38 19.78 9.97
C GLY A 31 19.82 20.26 9.75
N SER A 32 20.58 19.59 8.88
CA SER A 32 21.94 19.99 8.51
C SER A 32 21.94 21.34 7.78
N GLN A 33 20.99 21.56 6.87
CA GLN A 33 20.82 22.86 6.21
C GLN A 33 20.47 23.97 7.21
N SER A 34 19.63 23.67 8.21
CA SER A 34 19.30 24.60 9.30
C SER A 34 20.53 24.95 10.13
N VAL A 35 21.38 23.97 10.47
CA VAL A 35 22.63 24.19 11.19
C VAL A 35 23.58 25.07 10.36
N VAL A 36 23.77 24.76 9.07
CA VAL A 36 24.62 25.56 8.18
C VAL A 36 24.13 27.01 8.11
N ASN A 37 22.82 27.22 7.96
CA ASN A 37 22.23 28.56 7.93
C ASN A 37 22.37 29.29 9.28
N ALA A 38 22.16 28.60 10.40
CA ALA A 38 22.31 29.20 11.73
C ALA A 38 23.76 29.59 12.02
N VAL A 39 24.72 28.72 11.66
CA VAL A 39 26.16 28.95 11.84
C VAL A 39 26.67 30.07 10.93
N ALA A 40 26.17 30.16 9.70
CA ALA A 40 26.55 31.21 8.77
C ALA A 40 26.09 32.60 9.24
N ASN A 41 24.92 32.70 9.87
CA ASN A 41 24.37 33.97 10.34
C ASN A 41 24.90 34.35 11.73
N ALA A 42 24.95 33.41 12.68
CA ALA A 42 25.40 33.65 14.04
C ALA A 42 25.86 32.33 14.72
N PRO A 43 27.17 32.01 14.69
CA PRO A 43 27.69 30.70 15.11
C PRO A 43 27.55 30.42 16.61
N PHE A 44 27.42 31.45 17.44
CA PHE A 44 27.27 31.34 18.90
C PHE A 44 25.88 31.80 19.37
N SER A 45 24.89 31.75 18.49
CA SER A 45 23.52 32.07 18.84
C SER A 45 22.80 30.88 19.48
N ALA A 46 21.80 31.17 20.30
CA ALA A 46 20.92 30.14 20.86
C ALA A 46 20.19 29.32 19.77
N ASP A 47 19.95 29.92 18.60
CA ASP A 47 19.35 29.23 17.45
C ASP A 47 20.32 28.21 16.81
N ALA A 48 21.61 28.55 16.72
CA ALA A 48 22.63 27.59 16.28
C ALA A 48 22.74 26.42 17.24
N ASP A 49 22.81 26.69 18.55
CA ASP A 49 22.85 25.64 19.58
C ASP A 49 21.62 24.73 19.52
N ARG A 50 20.42 25.31 19.31
CA ARG A 50 19.18 24.55 19.15
C ARG A 50 19.20 23.68 17.90
N ALA A 51 19.67 24.20 16.77
CA ALA A 51 19.78 23.45 15.52
C ALA A 51 20.79 22.29 15.66
N TYR A 52 21.93 22.51 16.33
CA TYR A 52 22.90 21.46 16.63
C TYR A 52 22.33 20.38 17.55
N ALA A 53 21.58 20.78 18.58
CA ALA A 53 20.92 19.83 19.48
C ALA A 53 19.91 18.96 18.71
N GLN A 54 19.09 19.57 17.85
CA GLN A 54 18.15 18.86 16.98
C GLN A 54 18.87 17.86 16.07
N LEU A 55 19.90 18.30 15.34
CA LEU A 55 20.67 17.41 14.45
C LEU A 55 21.25 16.21 15.21
N ARG A 56 21.79 16.45 16.42
CA ARG A 56 22.33 15.38 17.27
C ARG A 56 21.25 14.39 17.72
N THR A 57 20.06 14.87 18.08
CA THR A 57 18.94 13.97 18.45
C THR A 57 18.50 13.12 17.27
N VAL A 58 18.34 13.70 16.08
CA VAL A 58 17.95 12.96 14.87
C VAL A 58 19.03 11.94 14.48
N ALA A 59 20.31 12.30 14.57
CA ALA A 59 21.42 11.37 14.31
C ALA A 59 21.42 10.17 15.27
N ARG A 60 21.14 10.39 16.56
CA ARG A 60 21.00 9.31 17.54
C ARG A 60 19.83 8.39 17.21
N LEU A 61 18.67 8.95 16.88
CA LEU A 61 17.49 8.18 16.47
C LEU A 61 17.76 7.35 15.20
N SER A 62 18.50 7.91 14.24
CA SER A 62 18.95 7.17 13.05
C SER A 62 19.83 5.99 13.38
N HIS A 63 20.73 6.13 14.36
CA HIS A 63 21.55 5.01 14.79
C HIS A 63 20.73 3.94 15.53
N GLU A 64 19.77 4.36 16.35
CA GLU A 64 18.86 3.44 17.05
C GLU A 64 17.97 2.65 16.07
N LEU A 65 17.42 3.29 15.02
CA LEU A 65 16.68 2.56 13.99
C LEU A 65 17.56 1.58 13.23
N GLN A 66 18.80 1.93 12.90
CA GLN A 66 19.71 1.02 12.22
C GLN A 66 20.05 -0.20 13.09
N ALA A 67 20.19 -0.02 14.40
CA ALA A 67 20.37 -1.14 15.34
C ALA A 67 19.13 -2.05 15.37
N MET A 68 17.92 -1.48 15.33
CA MET A 68 16.68 -2.25 15.24
C MET A 68 16.56 -3.02 13.91
N GLU A 69 17.03 -2.45 12.80
CA GLU A 69 17.10 -3.14 11.51
C GLU A 69 17.96 -4.40 11.58
N GLU A 70 19.17 -4.29 12.16
CA GLU A 70 20.11 -5.41 12.30
C GLU A 70 19.51 -6.53 13.18
N GLN A 71 18.81 -6.15 14.25
CA GLN A 71 18.07 -7.09 15.10
C GLN A 71 16.94 -7.79 14.34
N LEU A 72 16.18 -7.04 13.54
CA LEU A 72 15.07 -7.58 12.75
C LEU A 72 15.57 -8.49 11.63
N ARG A 73 16.69 -8.16 11.00
CA ARG A 73 17.39 -9.00 10.04
C ARG A 73 17.86 -10.31 10.67
N THR A 74 18.43 -10.25 11.86
CA THR A 74 18.85 -11.45 12.62
C THR A 74 17.64 -12.31 13.00
N ALA A 75 16.55 -11.69 13.45
CA ALA A 75 15.30 -12.38 13.75
C ALA A 75 14.71 -13.04 12.50
N TYR A 76 14.76 -12.38 11.33
CA TYR A 76 14.32 -12.94 10.06
C TYR A 76 15.16 -14.15 9.65
N GLN A 77 16.50 -14.05 9.73
CA GLN A 77 17.39 -15.18 9.41
C GLN A 77 17.14 -16.38 10.34
N THR A 78 16.91 -16.12 11.62
CA THR A 78 16.58 -17.16 12.60
C THR A 78 15.24 -17.80 12.24
N ALA A 79 14.21 -16.99 12.01
CA ALA A 79 12.88 -17.46 11.64
C ALA A 79 12.88 -18.22 10.30
N SER A 80 13.64 -17.76 9.30
CA SER A 80 13.76 -18.42 8.00
C SER A 80 14.48 -19.76 8.11
N SER A 81 15.53 -19.86 8.94
CA SER A 81 16.24 -21.11 9.18
C SER A 81 15.34 -22.16 9.86
N MET A 82 14.46 -21.73 10.76
CA MET A 82 13.46 -22.60 11.40
C MET A 82 12.39 -23.04 10.40
N ALA A 83 11.89 -22.12 9.56
CA ALA A 83 10.93 -22.44 8.51
C ALA A 83 11.50 -23.37 7.42
N GLN A 84 12.80 -23.27 7.11
CA GLN A 84 13.49 -24.16 6.16
C GLN A 84 13.67 -25.57 6.70
N ARG A 85 13.82 -25.77 8.02
CA ARG A 85 13.89 -27.11 8.63
C ARG A 85 12.59 -27.90 8.44
N ASP A 86 11.45 -27.21 8.40
CA ASP A 86 10.14 -27.81 8.11
C ASP A 86 9.93 -28.08 6.60
N VAL A 87 10.76 -27.51 5.72
CA VAL A 87 10.76 -27.70 4.27
C VAL A 87 11.98 -28.53 3.84
N GLN A 88 12.25 -29.65 4.52
CA GLN A 88 12.90 -30.76 3.83
C GLN A 88 11.87 -31.36 2.88
N VAL A 89 11.79 -30.81 1.67
CA VAL A 89 11.13 -31.47 0.56
C VAL A 89 11.89 -32.78 0.36
N LEU A 90 11.33 -33.88 0.85
CA LEU A 90 11.69 -35.23 0.42
C LEU A 90 11.61 -35.20 -1.11
N GLN A 91 12.77 -35.04 -1.75
CA GLN A 91 12.92 -35.23 -3.17
C GLN A 91 12.58 -36.71 -3.37
N ALA A 92 11.33 -37.00 -3.72
CA ALA A 92 10.85 -38.35 -3.88
C ALA A 92 11.75 -39.02 -4.93
N LEU A 93 12.62 -39.92 -4.46
CA LEU A 93 13.34 -40.86 -5.29
C LEU A 93 12.32 -41.50 -6.25
N PRO A 94 12.48 -41.41 -7.58
CA PRO A 94 11.74 -42.30 -8.45
C PRO A 94 12.28 -43.72 -8.20
N LEU A 95 11.53 -44.52 -7.43
CA LEU A 95 11.75 -45.96 -7.39
C LEU A 95 11.47 -46.52 -8.79
N THR A 96 12.54 -47.00 -9.43
CA THR A 96 12.50 -47.82 -10.64
C THR A 96 11.57 -49.03 -10.45
N ARG A 97 10.68 -49.31 -11.43
CA ARG A 97 10.43 -50.71 -11.84
C ARG A 97 9.96 -50.81 -13.30
N PRO A 98 10.46 -51.80 -14.06
CA PRO A 98 10.19 -51.96 -15.48
C PRO A 98 8.86 -52.67 -15.70
N ALA A 99 8.03 -52.16 -16.62
CA ALA A 99 6.80 -52.81 -17.03
C ALA A 99 7.13 -53.90 -18.08
N THR A 100 7.07 -55.16 -17.65
CA THR A 100 6.96 -56.32 -18.54
C THR A 100 5.57 -56.35 -19.16
N LYS A 101 5.46 -56.20 -20.49
CA LYS A 101 4.31 -56.65 -21.27
C LYS A 101 4.72 -56.87 -22.74
N ALA A 102 4.89 -58.14 -23.10
CA ALA A 102 4.72 -58.63 -24.47
C ALA A 102 3.19 -58.70 -24.76
N PRO A 103 2.70 -58.56 -26.01
CA PRO A 103 2.97 -59.52 -27.09
C PRO A 103 3.21 -58.91 -28.49
N ARG A 104 3.91 -59.66 -29.34
CA ARG A 104 4.02 -59.50 -30.81
C ARG A 104 3.53 -60.83 -31.43
N PRO A 105 3.00 -60.86 -32.67
CA PRO A 105 3.86 -60.67 -33.85
C PRO A 105 3.23 -59.97 -35.09
N HIS A 106 4.12 -59.25 -35.82
CA HIS A 106 4.28 -59.12 -37.30
C HIS A 106 3.08 -58.77 -38.20
N ALA A 107 3.16 -58.00 -39.29
CA ALA A 107 4.14 -57.15 -39.98
C ALA A 107 3.33 -56.40 -41.08
N SER A 108 3.36 -55.06 -41.20
CA SER A 108 4.27 -54.20 -42.00
C SER A 108 3.78 -53.88 -43.42
N GLN A 109 3.88 -52.59 -43.76
CA GLN A 109 3.75 -51.88 -45.06
C GLN A 109 2.32 -51.61 -45.57
N ALA A 110 1.96 -50.45 -46.11
CA ALA A 110 2.61 -49.15 -46.32
C ALA A 110 1.50 -48.12 -46.58
N GLU A 111 1.74 -46.83 -46.32
CA GLU A 111 1.70 -45.77 -47.33
C GLU A 111 1.89 -44.38 -46.71
N ASP A 112 2.53 -43.55 -47.51
CA ASP A 112 3.27 -42.34 -47.18
C ASP A 112 2.41 -41.08 -47.39
N ALA A 113 2.98 -39.97 -46.92
CA ALA A 113 2.91 -38.66 -47.54
C ALA A 113 1.98 -37.57 -46.95
N LEU A 114 2.69 -36.44 -46.77
CA LEU A 114 2.30 -35.05 -47.01
C LEU A 114 1.79 -34.21 -45.83
N VAL A 115 2.81 -33.67 -45.16
CA VAL A 115 2.86 -32.33 -44.57
C VAL A 115 2.08 -31.30 -45.39
N LYS A 116 1.04 -30.73 -44.76
CA LYS A 116 0.55 -29.38 -45.06
C LYS A 116 0.08 -28.75 -43.74
N ALA A 117 0.78 -27.71 -43.31
CA ALA A 117 0.46 -26.95 -42.11
C ALA A 117 -0.92 -26.29 -42.21
N PRO A 118 -1.68 -26.23 -41.10
CA PRO A 118 -2.65 -25.18 -40.90
C PRO A 118 -2.29 -24.28 -39.72
N THR A 119 -2.24 -22.99 -40.05
CA THR A 119 -2.16 -21.81 -39.21
C THR A 119 -2.96 -21.87 -37.90
N LYS A 120 -2.28 -21.44 -36.82
CA LYS A 120 -2.75 -20.98 -35.51
C LYS A 120 -4.28 -20.91 -35.33
N LYS A 121 -4.82 -21.85 -34.52
CA LYS A 121 -6.17 -21.73 -33.95
C LYS A 121 -6.12 -21.01 -32.60
N ARG A 122 -6.88 -19.92 -32.54
CA ARG A 122 -7.33 -19.19 -31.34
C ARG A 122 -7.87 -20.16 -30.30
N GLY A 123 -7.30 -20.11 -29.10
CA GLY A 123 -7.84 -20.77 -27.92
C GLY A 123 -9.21 -20.20 -27.55
N ALA A 124 -10.14 -21.11 -27.29
CA ALA A 124 -11.46 -20.83 -26.72
C ALA A 124 -11.31 -20.41 -25.26
N ALA A 125 -11.90 -19.27 -24.90
CA ALA A 125 -12.10 -18.85 -23.52
C ALA A 125 -13.57 -19.08 -23.13
N ARG A 126 -13.77 -19.87 -22.07
CA ARG A 126 -14.97 -19.97 -21.22
C ARG A 126 -14.45 -19.79 -19.78
N THR A 127 -15.04 -19.10 -18.82
CA THR A 127 -16.31 -18.36 -18.67
C THR A 127 -16.20 -17.68 -17.30
N ALA A 128 -16.32 -16.35 -17.22
CA ALA A 128 -16.81 -15.63 -16.02
C ALA A 128 -16.91 -14.12 -16.37
N ALA A 129 -18.11 -13.64 -16.65
CA ALA A 129 -18.39 -12.20 -16.66
C ALA A 129 -19.89 -11.96 -16.47
N THR A 130 -20.26 -11.56 -15.27
CA THR A 130 -21.55 -10.97 -14.95
C THR A 130 -21.60 -9.54 -15.47
N LYS A 131 -22.49 -9.36 -16.45
CA LYS A 131 -23.39 -8.22 -16.68
C LYS A 131 -22.76 -6.84 -16.93
N ALA A 132 -22.60 -6.55 -18.22
CA ALA A 132 -22.56 -5.21 -18.78
C ALA A 132 -23.90 -4.86 -19.45
N ALA A 133 -24.38 -3.64 -19.22
CA ALA A 133 -25.25 -2.83 -20.09
C ALA A 133 -25.20 -1.40 -19.52
N ALA A 134 -25.07 -0.31 -20.27
CA ALA A 134 -24.90 -0.09 -21.69
C ALA A 134 -24.18 1.26 -21.88
N ARG A 135 -23.42 1.37 -22.97
CA ARG A 135 -22.85 2.62 -23.47
C ARG A 135 -23.94 3.46 -24.14
N SER A 136 -23.85 4.77 -23.98
CA SER A 136 -24.23 5.74 -25.01
C SER A 136 -23.22 6.87 -24.92
N GLY A 137 -22.41 7.03 -25.97
CA GLY A 137 -21.47 8.14 -26.10
C GLY A 137 -21.97 9.10 -27.16
N SER A 138 -21.76 10.39 -26.94
CA SER A 138 -21.19 11.30 -27.94
C SER A 138 -20.76 12.58 -27.21
N GLY A 139 -19.61 13.10 -27.58
CA GLY A 139 -18.89 14.12 -26.84
C GLY A 139 -19.50 15.51 -26.90
N SER A 140 -19.12 16.33 -25.91
CA SER A 140 -18.78 17.77 -25.98
C SER A 140 -18.69 18.30 -24.55
N SER A 141 -17.51 18.78 -24.14
CA SER A 141 -17.18 19.62 -22.96
C SER A 141 -17.75 19.24 -21.57
N PRO A 142 -16.93 19.13 -20.50
CA PRO A 142 -17.40 18.66 -19.20
C PRO A 142 -18.23 19.74 -18.48
N ALA A 143 -19.53 19.77 -18.76
CA ALA A 143 -20.50 20.50 -17.97
C ALA A 143 -20.82 19.68 -16.70
N GLN A 144 -20.47 20.29 -15.56
CA GLN A 144 -20.77 19.87 -14.19
C GLN A 144 -22.15 19.23 -14.05
N GLN A 145 -22.18 17.91 -13.82
CA GLN A 145 -23.31 17.31 -13.11
C GLN A 145 -23.10 17.57 -11.61
N PRO A 146 -24.17 17.90 -10.85
CA PRO A 146 -24.06 18.10 -9.42
C PRO A 146 -23.53 16.81 -8.79
N PRO A 147 -22.52 16.89 -7.92
CA PRO A 147 -21.88 15.71 -7.38
C PRO A 147 -22.93 14.93 -6.58
N ARG A 148 -23.13 13.66 -6.93
CA ARG A 148 -23.98 12.77 -6.15
C ARG A 148 -23.19 12.31 -4.95
N LEU A 149 -23.81 12.33 -3.77
CA LEU A 149 -23.21 11.82 -2.54
C LEU A 149 -22.90 10.32 -2.74
N SER A 150 -21.65 9.94 -2.53
CA SER A 150 -21.26 8.54 -2.39
C SER A 150 -21.73 8.00 -1.04
N THR A 151 -21.88 6.69 -0.88
CA THR A 151 -22.18 6.05 0.41
C THR A 151 -21.18 6.43 1.51
N ASN A 152 -19.93 6.73 1.14
CA ASN A 152 -18.92 7.22 2.09
C ASN A 152 -19.16 8.70 2.44
N ASP A 153 -19.62 9.50 1.49
CA ASP A 153 -19.90 10.93 1.69
C ASP A 153 -21.10 11.08 2.64
N GLU A 154 -22.12 10.23 2.52
CA GLU A 154 -23.29 10.16 3.40
C GLU A 154 -22.92 9.83 4.85
N LYS A 155 -22.01 8.87 5.06
CA LYS A 155 -21.53 8.50 6.40
C LYS A 155 -20.72 9.61 7.07
N VAL A 156 -19.87 10.28 6.29
CA VAL A 156 -19.11 11.44 6.78
C VAL A 156 -20.08 12.57 7.14
N LEU A 157 -21.08 12.85 6.29
CA LEU A 157 -22.09 13.87 6.57
C LEU A 157 -22.91 13.54 7.81
N ALA A 158 -23.40 12.30 7.97
CA ALA A 158 -24.16 11.91 9.15
C ALA A 158 -23.36 12.06 10.45
N TYR A 159 -22.06 11.74 10.42
CA TYR A 159 -21.18 11.99 11.55
C TYR A 159 -20.97 13.49 11.79
N LEU A 160 -20.69 14.27 10.74
CA LEU A 160 -20.49 15.71 10.85
C LEU A 160 -21.76 16.42 11.34
N GLU A 161 -22.96 16.01 10.96
CA GLU A 161 -24.22 16.54 11.49
C GLU A 161 -24.39 16.29 12.99
N SER A 162 -23.85 15.17 13.51
CA SER A 162 -23.91 14.86 14.93
C SER A 162 -22.90 15.62 15.79
N VAL A 163 -21.80 16.10 15.18
CA VAL A 163 -20.68 16.72 15.90
C VAL A 163 -20.55 18.22 15.63
N LEU A 164 -20.91 18.68 14.44
CA LEU A 164 -20.86 20.08 14.04
C LEU A 164 -22.20 20.77 14.29
N SER A 165 -22.12 22.07 14.60
CA SER A 165 -23.29 22.93 14.65
C SER A 165 -23.30 23.90 13.46
N ARG A 166 -24.47 24.48 13.18
CA ARG A 166 -24.63 25.57 12.20
C ARG A 166 -24.22 26.93 12.76
N GLN A 167 -23.92 27.04 14.05
CA GLN A 167 -23.74 28.33 14.76
C GLN A 167 -22.34 28.50 15.32
N SER A 168 -21.55 27.43 15.40
CA SER A 168 -20.20 27.43 15.96
C SER A 168 -19.23 26.66 15.07
N TRP A 169 -18.04 27.24 14.91
CA TRP A 169 -16.89 26.56 14.34
C TRP A 169 -16.39 25.52 15.33
N THR A 170 -16.34 24.26 14.91
CA THR A 170 -15.83 23.18 15.76
C THR A 170 -14.51 22.67 15.20
N GLN A 171 -13.50 22.61 16.04
CA GLN A 171 -12.21 22.04 15.66
C GLN A 171 -12.32 20.52 15.64
N ILE A 172 -12.23 19.91 14.46
CA ILE A 172 -12.22 18.46 14.30
C ILE A 172 -11.09 18.03 13.39
N THR A 173 -10.35 17.00 13.81
CA THR A 173 -9.27 16.44 12.99
C THR A 173 -9.84 15.42 12.01
N GLN A 174 -9.22 15.29 10.83
CA GLN A 174 -9.63 14.28 9.85
C GLN A 174 -9.55 12.85 10.41
N ALA A 175 -8.63 12.59 11.34
CA ALA A 175 -8.52 11.31 12.04
C ALA A 175 -9.73 11.05 12.97
N ALA A 176 -10.23 12.06 13.68
CA ALA A 176 -11.43 11.92 14.50
C ALA A 176 -12.68 11.66 13.63
N VAL A 177 -12.79 12.35 12.49
CA VAL A 177 -13.86 12.10 11.51
C VAL A 177 -13.76 10.68 10.93
N ALA A 178 -12.55 10.16 10.72
CA ALA A 178 -12.31 8.80 10.24
C ALA A 178 -12.85 7.75 11.21
N GLN A 179 -12.51 7.93 12.48
CA GLN A 179 -12.93 7.03 13.55
C GLN A 179 -14.45 7.11 13.76
N GLY A 180 -15.01 8.31 13.72
CA GLY A 180 -16.44 8.54 13.91
C GLY A 180 -17.32 8.04 12.76
N ALA A 181 -16.87 8.21 11.51
CA ALA A 181 -17.60 7.77 10.32
C ALA A 181 -17.28 6.31 9.90
N GLY A 182 -16.26 5.70 10.50
CA GLY A 182 -15.80 4.34 10.16
C GLY A 182 -15.20 4.23 8.77
N ILE A 183 -14.49 5.27 8.30
CA ILE A 183 -13.96 5.38 6.94
C ILE A 183 -12.43 5.58 6.99
N PRO A 184 -11.64 4.96 6.10
CA PRO A 184 -10.20 5.19 6.04
C PRO A 184 -9.84 6.65 5.74
N ASN A 185 -8.80 7.18 6.40
CA ASN A 185 -8.37 8.58 6.27
C ASN A 185 -8.20 9.05 4.81
N GLY A 186 -7.72 8.17 3.92
CA GLY A 186 -7.54 8.49 2.50
C GLY A 186 -8.82 8.80 1.73
N SER A 187 -9.98 8.31 2.19
CA SER A 187 -11.28 8.58 1.54
C SER A 187 -11.97 9.85 2.07
N ILE A 188 -11.55 10.35 3.23
CA ILE A 188 -12.20 11.48 3.92
C ILE A 188 -11.84 12.80 3.27
N ALA A 189 -10.58 12.99 2.87
CA ALA A 189 -10.17 14.22 2.18
C ALA A 189 -10.99 14.44 0.90
N VAL A 190 -11.33 13.36 0.18
CA VAL A 190 -12.16 13.41 -1.01
C VAL A 190 -13.64 13.67 -0.65
N ALA A 191 -14.15 12.99 0.38
CA ALA A 191 -15.53 13.19 0.85
C ALA A 191 -15.75 14.62 1.37
N LEU A 192 -14.87 15.14 2.22
CA LEU A 192 -14.91 16.52 2.73
C LEU A 192 -14.88 17.54 1.60
N LYS A 193 -13.98 17.37 0.62
CA LYS A 193 -13.91 18.25 -0.54
C LYS A 193 -15.20 18.26 -1.37
N ARG A 194 -15.87 17.11 -1.49
CA ARG A 194 -17.18 17.01 -2.16
C ARG A 194 -18.29 17.66 -1.34
N LEU A 195 -18.32 17.45 -0.03
CA LEU A 195 -19.29 18.07 0.88
C LEU A 195 -19.15 19.60 0.91
N GLN A 196 -17.93 20.11 0.83
CA GLN A 196 -17.65 21.54 0.66
C GLN A 196 -18.13 22.07 -0.70
N GLN A 197 -17.86 21.34 -1.79
CA GLN A 197 -18.36 21.70 -3.12
C GLN A 197 -19.89 21.72 -3.21
N MET A 198 -20.56 20.89 -2.41
CA MET A 198 -22.03 20.88 -2.29
C MET A 198 -22.56 21.97 -1.34
N GLY A 199 -21.70 22.67 -0.61
CA GLY A 199 -22.10 23.66 0.39
C GLY A 199 -22.72 23.07 1.65
N LEU A 200 -22.53 21.76 1.91
CA LEU A 200 -23.07 21.08 3.09
C LEU A 200 -22.17 21.26 4.33
N VAL A 201 -20.87 21.56 4.10
CA VAL A 201 -19.88 21.79 5.16
C VAL A 201 -18.99 22.96 4.75
N ALA A 202 -18.79 23.90 5.64
CA ALA A 202 -17.83 24.99 5.49
C ALA A 202 -16.55 24.67 6.28
N GLU A 203 -15.38 24.92 5.67
CA GLU A 203 -14.08 24.88 6.37
C GLU A 203 -13.61 26.31 6.61
N GLY A 204 -13.25 26.59 7.86
CA GLY A 204 -12.73 27.87 8.31
C GLY A 204 -11.21 27.84 8.40
N GLU A 205 -10.65 28.29 9.53
CA GLU A 205 -9.22 28.12 9.80
C GLU A 205 -8.85 26.64 9.92
N ARG A 206 -7.64 26.27 9.47
CA ARG A 206 -7.17 24.86 9.35
C ARG A 206 -7.70 23.96 10.49
N GLY A 207 -8.60 23.03 10.15
CA GLY A 207 -9.17 22.08 11.10
C GLY A 207 -10.48 22.52 11.78
N HIS A 208 -11.03 23.68 11.46
CA HIS A 208 -12.34 24.14 11.92
C HIS A 208 -13.38 23.92 10.84
N TYR A 209 -14.46 23.23 11.20
CA TYR A 209 -15.56 22.94 10.29
C TYR A 209 -16.88 23.41 10.91
N GLN A 210 -17.82 23.77 10.04
CA GLN A 210 -19.18 24.18 10.39
C GLN A 210 -20.14 23.56 9.39
N LEU A 211 -21.37 23.28 9.82
CA LEU A 211 -22.41 22.81 8.90
C LEU A 211 -22.91 23.98 8.03
N GLY A 212 -22.97 23.77 6.71
CA GLY A 212 -23.45 24.75 5.72
C GLY A 212 -24.96 24.86 5.66
#